data_AF-A0A7J8AR76-F1
#
_entry.id   AF-A0A7J8AR76-F1
#
_cell.length_a   1.000
_cell.length_b   1.000
_cell.length_c   1.000
_cell.angle_alpha   90.00
_cell.angle_beta   90.00
_cell.angle_gamma   90.00
#
_symmetry.space_group_name_H-M   'P 1'
#
loop_
_entity.id
_entity.type
_entity.pdbx_description
1 polymer ?
#
loop_
_entity_poly.entity_id
_entity_poly.type
_entity_poly.pdbx_seq_one_letter_code
_entity_poly.pdbx_strand_id
1 'polypeptide(L)'
;MAFFFTFMAQLVISIIQAVGIPGWGICGWIATISFFGTNVGSAVVMLIPTIMFTVVAVFSFIALSMVHKFYRGSGGSFSKAQEEWTTGAWKNPHVQQAAQNAAMGAAQGAMNQPQTQYSATPNYTYSNEM
;
A
#
# COMPACT_ATOMS: atom_id res chain seq x y z
N MET A 1 -3.03 18.34 -5.90
CA MET A 1 -1.79 17.56 -5.69
C MET A 1 -2.04 16.14 -5.21
N ALA A 2 -2.87 15.92 -4.18
CA ALA A 2 -3.13 14.58 -3.63
C ALA A 2 -3.64 13.56 -4.67
N PHE A 3 -4.56 13.95 -5.56
CA PHE A 3 -5.06 13.09 -6.64
C PHE A 3 -3.92 12.52 -7.52
N PHE A 4 -3.00 13.37 -7.98
CA PHE A 4 -1.89 12.92 -8.83
C PHE A 4 -0.96 11.96 -8.08
N PHE A 5 -0.70 12.24 -6.80
CA PHE A 5 0.12 11.37 -5.97
C PHE A 5 -0.52 9.99 -5.75
N THR A 6 -1.77 9.94 -5.32
CA THR A 6 -2.47 8.67 -5.07
C THR A 6 -2.73 7.90 -6.36
N PHE A 7 -3.10 8.58 -7.45
CA PHE A 7 -3.38 7.93 -8.73
C PHE A 7 -2.11 7.44 -9.42
N MET A 8 -0.98 8.15 -9.28
CA MET A 8 0.32 7.67 -9.75
C MET A 8 0.79 6.43 -8.95
N ALA A 9 0.60 6.43 -7.63
CA ALA A 9 0.87 5.24 -6.82
C ALA A 9 -0.02 4.05 -7.25
N GLN A 10 -1.31 4.28 -7.47
CA GLN A 10 -2.24 3.29 -7.98
C GLN A 10 -1.80 2.72 -9.34
N LEU A 11 -1.35 3.58 -10.25
CA LEU A 11 -0.80 3.16 -11.53
C LEU A 11 0.41 2.23 -11.34
N VAL A 12 1.38 2.61 -10.51
CA VAL A 12 2.56 1.78 -10.22
C VAL A 12 2.16 0.42 -9.63
N ILE A 13 1.23 0.41 -8.67
CA ILE A 13 0.73 -0.83 -8.07
C ILE A 13 0.04 -1.72 -9.12
N SER A 14 -0.81 -1.15 -9.98
CA SER A 14 -1.46 -1.92 -11.06
C SER A 14 -0.46 -2.53 -12.06
N ILE A 15 0.65 -1.83 -12.33
CA ILE A 15 1.74 -2.37 -13.17
C ILE A 15 2.41 -3.56 -12.48
N ILE A 16 2.73 -3.45 -11.18
CA ILE A 16 3.31 -4.56 -10.39
C ILE A 16 2.35 -5.75 -10.36
N GLN A 17 1.04 -5.49 -10.22
CA GLN A 17 0.02 -6.54 -10.25
C GLN A 17 -0.09 -7.23 -11.61
N ALA A 18 -0.02 -6.46 -12.70
CA ALA A 18 -0.01 -7.01 -14.05
C ALA A 18 1.24 -7.87 -14.32
N VAL A 19 2.41 -7.48 -13.81
CA VAL A 19 3.64 -8.28 -13.89
C VAL A 19 3.52 -9.56 -13.05
N GLY A 20 3.02 -9.44 -11.82
CA GLY A 20 2.75 -10.56 -10.92
C GLY A 20 4.00 -11.22 -10.36
N ILE A 21 4.69 -10.54 -9.43
CA ILE A 21 5.87 -11.08 -8.75
C ILE A 21 5.50 -12.38 -8.02
N PRO A 22 6.18 -13.51 -8.29
CA PRO A 22 5.89 -14.77 -7.60
C PRO A 22 5.99 -14.63 -6.07
N GLY A 23 5.05 -15.25 -5.36
CA GLY A 23 4.99 -15.21 -3.89
C GLY A 23 4.29 -13.99 -3.27
N TRP A 24 3.92 -12.98 -4.06
CA TRP A 24 3.21 -11.78 -3.57
C TRP A 24 1.68 -11.93 -3.52
N GLY A 25 1.15 -13.12 -3.84
CA GLY A 25 -0.28 -13.39 -3.84
C GLY A 25 -1.05 -12.80 -5.04
N ILE A 26 -0.35 -12.34 -6.08
CA ILE A 26 -0.96 -11.73 -7.27
C ILE A 26 -0.79 -12.66 -8.48
N CYS A 27 -1.85 -12.76 -9.29
CA CYS A 27 -1.91 -13.50 -10.55
C CYS A 27 -1.64 -12.57 -11.75
N GLY A 28 -0.39 -12.17 -11.93
CA GLY A 28 0.07 -11.44 -13.12
C GLY A 28 0.75 -12.36 -14.15
N TRP A 29 1.30 -11.76 -15.22
CA TRP A 29 1.85 -12.48 -16.37
C TRP A 29 2.89 -13.54 -16.00
N ILE A 30 3.83 -13.24 -15.08
CA ILE A 30 4.87 -14.20 -14.69
C ILE A 30 4.25 -15.46 -14.06
N ALA A 31 3.32 -15.28 -13.11
CA ALA A 31 2.65 -16.39 -12.44
C ALA A 31 1.77 -17.18 -13.41
N THR A 32 0.97 -16.49 -14.23
CA THR A 32 0.06 -17.12 -15.19
C THR A 32 0.80 -17.96 -16.24
N ILE A 33 1.90 -17.43 -16.81
CA ILE A 33 2.75 -18.17 -17.76
C ILE A 33 3.38 -19.40 -17.09
N SER A 34 3.86 -19.26 -15.85
CA SER A 34 4.45 -20.37 -15.09
C SER A 34 3.45 -21.51 -14.86
N PHE A 35 2.18 -21.17 -14.61
CA PHE A 35 1.13 -22.16 -14.37
C PHE A 35 0.71 -22.92 -15.64
N PHE A 36 0.92 -22.39 -16.85
CA PHE A 36 0.66 -23.17 -18.08
C PHE A 36 1.51 -24.45 -18.16
N GLY A 37 2.71 -24.45 -17.56
CA GLY A 37 3.57 -25.63 -17.47
C GLY A 37 3.20 -26.62 -16.35
N THR A 38 2.27 -26.26 -15.46
CA THR A 38 1.93 -27.06 -14.26
C THR A 38 0.45 -27.46 -14.25
N ASN A 39 -0.46 -26.51 -14.40
CA ASN A 39 -1.90 -26.74 -14.46
C ASN A 39 -2.57 -25.71 -15.38
N VAL A 40 -3.00 -26.18 -16.55
CA VAL A 40 -3.65 -25.36 -17.57
C VAL A 40 -4.96 -24.74 -17.05
N GLY A 41 -5.74 -25.48 -16.26
CA GLY A 41 -6.99 -24.98 -15.69
C GLY A 41 -6.77 -23.76 -14.79
N SER A 42 -5.78 -23.83 -13.89
CA SER A 42 -5.38 -22.70 -13.05
C SER A 42 -4.88 -21.53 -13.89
N ALA A 43 -4.06 -21.78 -14.92
CA ALA A 43 -3.55 -20.73 -15.80
C ALA A 43 -4.67 -19.98 -16.54
N VAL A 44 -5.69 -20.70 -17.03
CA VAL A 44 -6.87 -20.09 -17.68
C VAL A 44 -7.65 -19.21 -16.70
N VAL A 45 -7.84 -19.64 -15.46
CA VAL A 45 -8.49 -18.81 -14.42
C VAL A 45 -7.65 -17.58 -14.10
N MET A 46 -6.33 -17.71 -14.03
CA MET A 46 -5.40 -16.59 -13.74
C MET A 46 -5.30 -15.57 -14.88
N LEU A 47 -5.56 -15.96 -16.13
CA LEU A 47 -5.59 -15.02 -17.26
C LEU A 47 -6.63 -13.91 -17.07
N ILE A 48 -7.78 -14.20 -16.44
CA ILE A 48 -8.85 -13.21 -16.24
C ILE A 48 -8.34 -12.00 -15.43
N PRO A 49 -7.83 -12.17 -14.19
CA PRO A 49 -7.26 -11.06 -13.44
C PRO A 49 -5.98 -10.50 -14.06
N THR A 50 -5.11 -11.31 -14.68
CA THR A 50 -3.90 -10.81 -15.37
C THR A 50 -4.25 -9.79 -16.46
N ILE A 51 -5.25 -10.10 -17.30
CA ILE A 51 -5.72 -9.23 -18.37
C ILE A 51 -6.39 -7.98 -17.77
N MET A 52 -7.25 -8.14 -16.75
CA MET A 52 -7.88 -6.99 -16.08
C MET A 52 -6.87 -6.01 -15.50
N PHE A 53 -5.84 -6.48 -14.78
CA PHE A 53 -4.79 -5.60 -14.25
C PHE A 53 -4.03 -4.89 -15.37
N THR A 54 -3.76 -5.58 -16.48
CA THR A 54 -3.13 -4.96 -17.66
C THR A 54 -4.00 -3.85 -18.24
N VAL A 55 -5.30 -4.10 -18.41
CA VAL A 55 -6.26 -3.11 -18.91
C VAL A 55 -6.36 -1.91 -17.97
N VAL A 56 -6.44 -2.15 -16.66
CA VAL A 56 -6.46 -1.08 -15.64
C VAL A 56 -5.18 -0.25 -15.68
N ALA A 57 -4.01 -0.88 -15.80
CA ALA A 57 -2.74 -0.15 -15.90
C ALA A 57 -2.70 0.74 -17.16
N VAL A 58 -3.13 0.22 -18.31
CA VAL A 58 -3.18 0.97 -19.57
C VAL A 58 -4.15 2.15 -19.48
N PHE A 59 -5.38 1.93 -19.04
CA PHE A 59 -6.35 3.03 -18.92
C PHE A 59 -5.94 4.04 -17.85
N SER A 60 -5.35 3.61 -16.74
CA SER A 60 -4.82 4.52 -15.72
C SER A 60 -3.68 5.37 -16.27
N PHE A 61 -2.78 4.81 -17.08
CA PHE A 61 -1.72 5.56 -17.73
C PHE A 61 -2.27 6.62 -18.70
N ILE A 62 -3.26 6.25 -19.53
CA ILE A 62 -3.93 7.19 -20.45
C ILE A 62 -4.64 8.30 -19.68
N ALA A 63 -5.43 7.94 -18.66
CA ALA A 63 -6.16 8.90 -17.84
C ALA A 63 -5.22 9.87 -17.10
N LEU A 64 -4.15 9.35 -16.49
CA LEU A 64 -3.15 10.18 -15.82
C LEU A 64 -2.49 11.15 -16.81
N SER A 65 -2.12 10.67 -18.00
CA SER A 65 -1.54 11.50 -19.05
C SER A 65 -2.49 12.61 -19.51
N MET A 66 -3.78 12.28 -19.68
CA MET A 66 -4.80 13.24 -20.10
C MET A 66 -5.05 14.31 -19.03
N VAL A 67 -5.29 13.90 -17.78
CA VAL A 67 -5.53 14.82 -16.66
C VAL A 67 -4.29 15.67 -16.39
N HIS A 68 -3.09 15.10 -16.48
CA HIS A 68 -1.85 15.85 -16.31
C HIS A 68 -1.66 16.90 -17.42
N LYS A 69 -1.99 16.57 -18.68
CA LYS A 69 -1.97 17.54 -19.79
C LYS A 69 -2.97 18.67 -19.59
N PHE A 70 -4.21 18.36 -19.18
CA PHE A 70 -5.20 19.40 -18.84
C PHE A 70 -4.73 20.29 -17.70
N TYR A 71 -4.20 19.69 -16.63
CA TYR A 71 -3.69 20.40 -15.47
C TYR A 71 -2.52 21.35 -15.82
N ARG A 72 -1.59 20.88 -16.65
CA ARG A 72 -0.50 21.72 -17.17
C ARG A 72 -0.98 22.80 -18.13
N GLY A 73 -1.96 22.50 -18.99
CA GLY A 73 -2.53 23.45 -19.94
C GLY A 73 -3.41 24.53 -19.32
N SER A 74 -3.97 24.29 -18.13
CA SER A 74 -4.85 25.23 -17.40
C SER A 74 -4.10 26.14 -16.41
N GLY A 75 -2.77 26.21 -16.49
CA GLY A 75 -1.97 27.18 -15.72
C GLY A 75 -1.61 26.74 -14.29
N GLY A 76 -1.67 25.45 -13.99
CA GLY A 76 -1.14 24.90 -12.73
C GLY A 76 0.39 25.02 -12.70
N SER A 77 0.93 25.98 -11.94
CA SER A 77 2.38 26.15 -11.74
C SER A 77 2.83 25.47 -10.43
N PHE A 78 4.10 25.06 -10.38
CA PHE A 78 4.74 24.62 -9.12
C PHE A 78 4.57 25.67 -8.01
N SER A 79 4.55 26.97 -8.36
CA SER A 79 4.34 28.08 -7.42
C SER A 79 2.94 28.08 -6.81
N LYS A 80 1.90 27.80 -7.60
CA LYS A 80 0.51 27.67 -7.12
C LYS A 80 0.31 26.38 -6.31
N ALA A 81 0.99 25.30 -6.70
CA ALA A 81 1.06 24.06 -5.92
C ALA A 81 1.75 24.25 -4.56
N GLN A 82 2.80 25.07 -4.51
CA GLN A 82 3.55 25.41 -3.30
C GLN A 82 2.74 26.34 -2.39
N GLU A 83 2.00 27.28 -2.97
CA GLU A 83 1.03 28.12 -2.26
C GLU A 83 -0.09 27.27 -1.64
N GLU A 84 -0.70 26.36 -2.40
CA GLU A 84 -1.74 25.44 -1.90
C GLU A 84 -1.20 24.42 -0.88
N TRP A 85 0.05 23.98 -1.00
CA TRP A 85 0.70 23.10 0.00
C TRP A 85 0.98 23.84 1.31
N THR A 86 1.48 25.09 1.22
CA THR A 86 1.80 25.93 2.39
C THR A 86 0.56 26.50 3.08
N THR A 87 -0.57 26.60 2.37
CA THR A 87 -1.84 27.09 2.93
C THR A 87 -2.84 25.98 3.29
N GLY A 88 -2.84 24.84 2.59
CA GLY A 88 -4.05 24.00 2.49
C GLY A 88 -4.18 22.78 3.40
N ALA A 89 -3.10 22.11 3.83
CA ALA A 89 -3.25 20.81 4.52
C ALA A 89 -2.76 20.80 5.97
N TRP A 90 -1.67 21.50 6.30
CA TRP A 90 -1.04 21.43 7.63
C TRP A 90 -1.48 22.56 8.57
N LYS A 91 -2.09 23.62 8.02
CA LYS A 91 -2.68 24.72 8.79
C LYS A 91 -4.11 24.42 9.25
N ASN A 92 -4.70 23.30 8.83
CA ASN A 92 -6.05 22.93 9.20
C ASN A 92 -6.07 22.48 10.68
N PRO A 93 -6.83 23.15 11.56
CA PRO A 93 -6.90 22.82 12.99
C PRO A 93 -7.22 21.35 13.24
N HIS A 94 -8.05 20.73 12.38
CA HIS A 94 -8.39 19.31 12.48
C HIS A 94 -7.22 18.37 12.18
N VAL A 95 -6.34 18.73 11.23
CA VAL A 95 -5.14 17.91 10.91
C VAL A 95 -4.10 18.06 12.01
N GLN A 96 -3.93 19.27 12.56
CA GLN A 96 -3.07 19.51 13.71
C GLN A 96 -3.57 18.76 14.95
N GLN A 97 -4.87 18.80 15.20
CA GLN A 97 -5.49 18.10 16.33
C GLN A 97 -5.46 16.58 16.14
N ALA A 98 -5.67 16.07 14.92
CA ALA A 98 -5.52 14.64 14.62
C ALA A 98 -4.07 14.17 14.77
N ALA A 99 -3.10 14.97 14.34
CA ALA A 99 -1.67 14.69 14.53
C ALA A 99 -1.27 14.72 16.01
N GLN A 100 -1.77 15.69 16.78
CA GLN A 100 -1.57 15.75 18.23
C GLN A 100 -2.20 14.56 18.94
N ASN A 101 -3.43 14.17 18.58
CA ASN A 101 -4.09 12.99 19.14
C ASN A 101 -3.37 11.70 18.77
N ALA A 102 -2.87 11.57 17.54
CA ALA A 102 -2.05 10.42 17.12
C ALA A 102 -0.70 10.38 17.86
N ALA A 103 -0.05 11.54 18.06
CA ALA A 103 1.19 11.63 18.82
C ALA A 103 0.99 11.30 20.31
N MET A 104 -0.11 11.78 20.93
CA MET A 104 -0.45 11.42 22.31
C MET A 104 -0.83 9.95 22.43
N GLY A 105 -1.56 9.38 21.46
CA GLY A 105 -1.88 7.96 21.41
C GLY A 105 -0.63 7.08 21.22
N ALA A 106 0.33 7.52 20.41
CA ALA A 106 1.62 6.84 20.24
C ALA A 106 2.50 6.95 21.50
N ALA A 107 2.50 8.10 22.18
CA ALA A 107 3.21 8.29 23.45
C ALA A 107 2.60 7.44 24.58
N GLN A 108 1.27 7.36 24.66
CA GLN A 108 0.58 6.46 25.59
C GLN A 108 0.83 4.99 25.23
N GLY A 109 0.83 4.62 23.95
CA GLY A 109 1.19 3.28 23.49
C GLY A 109 2.64 2.89 23.78
N ALA A 110 3.58 3.86 23.73
CA ALA A 110 4.98 3.66 24.09
C ALA A 110 5.21 3.62 25.61
N MET A 111 4.41 4.36 26.40
CA MET A 111 4.43 4.25 27.87
C MET A 111 3.73 2.99 28.38
N ASN A 112 2.80 2.42 27.61
CA ASN A 112 2.10 1.17 27.94
C ASN A 112 2.82 -0.07 27.38
N GLN A 113 4.11 0.02 27.07
CA GLN A 113 4.93 -1.14 26.76
C GLN A 113 4.91 -2.05 28.00
N PRO A 114 4.37 -3.28 27.92
CA PRO A 114 4.39 -4.18 29.06
C PRO A 114 5.85 -4.40 29.46
N GLN A 115 6.23 -4.06 30.70
CA GLN A 115 7.40 -4.67 31.30
C GLN A 115 7.21 -6.18 31.17
N THR A 116 7.99 -6.82 30.30
CA THR A 116 7.94 -8.26 30.10
C THR A 116 8.39 -8.92 31.40
N GLN A 117 7.41 -9.28 32.21
CA GLN A 117 7.59 -10.11 33.39
C GLN A 117 8.05 -11.48 32.89
N TYR A 118 9.36 -11.72 32.98
CA TYR A 118 9.97 -13.00 32.63
C TYR A 118 9.34 -14.08 33.53
N SER A 119 8.56 -14.98 32.93
CA SER A 119 7.95 -16.11 33.63
C SER A 119 9.04 -17.00 34.23
N ALA A 120 8.96 -17.25 35.54
CA ALA A 120 9.85 -18.16 36.24
C ALA A 120 9.73 -19.58 35.66
N THR A 121 10.88 -20.23 35.45
CA THR A 121 11.02 -21.59 34.92
C THR A 121 10.23 -22.60 35.79
N PRO A 122 9.46 -23.53 35.21
CA PRO A 122 8.77 -24.55 36.00
C PRO A 122 9.79 -25.49 36.65
N ASN A 123 9.71 -25.66 37.97
CA ASN A 123 10.53 -26.61 38.71
C ASN A 123 9.88 -27.99 38.65
N TYR A 124 10.45 -28.90 37.86
CA TYR A 124 10.03 -30.30 37.81
C TYR A 124 10.66 -31.05 38.99
N THR A 125 9.90 -31.23 40.07
CA THR A 125 10.30 -32.13 41.16
C THR A 125 10.04 -33.56 40.69
N TYR A 126 11.10 -34.32 40.45
CA TYR A 126 11.00 -35.77 40.30
C TYR A 126 10.69 -36.37 41.68
N SER A 127 9.49 -36.91 41.83
CA SER A 127 9.11 -37.75 42.96
C SER A 127 9.79 -39.10 42.81
N ASN A 128 10.80 -39.34 43.65
CA ASN A 128 11.50 -40.62 43.75
C ASN A 128 10.58 -41.59 44.51
N GLU A 129 9.74 -42.34 43.81
CA GLU A 129 9.07 -43.50 44.40
C GLU A 129 10.09 -44.63 44.52
N MET A 130 10.56 -44.88 45.74
CA MET A 130 11.24 -46.11 46.17
C MET A 130 10.21 -47.06 46.78
#